data_AF-A0A6L7S760-F1
#
_entry.id   AF-A0A6L7S760-F1
#
_cell.length_a   1.000
_cell.length_b   1.000
_cell.length_c   1.000
_cell.angle_alpha   90.00
_cell.angle_beta   90.00
_cell.angle_gamma   90.00
#
_symmetry.space_group_name_H-M   'P 1'
#
loop_
_entity.id
_entity.type
_entity.pdbx_description
1 polymer ?
#
loop_
_entity_poly.entity_id
_entity_poly.type
_entity_poly.pdbx_seq_one_letter_code
_entity_poly.pdbx_strand_id
1 'polypeptide(L)' 'MDALPFTAGTTTFPAWFAALMHSYNCGEQVAVLKGRVLAEDAGIQSESGSMDTSFTPVWPPIASRTSLTVT' A
#
# COMPACT_ATOMS: atom_id res chain seq x y z
N MET A 1 11.67 -21.47 14.69
CA MET A 1 11.03 -20.15 14.77
C MET A 1 9.82 -20.23 13.88
N ASP A 2 8.63 -20.12 14.45
CA ASP A 2 7.40 -20.14 13.67
C ASP A 2 7.32 -18.82 12.91
N ALA A 3 7.47 -18.88 11.58
CA ALA A 3 7.30 -17.71 10.73
C ALA A 3 5.87 -17.21 10.90
N LEU A 4 5.70 -15.92 11.21
CA LEU A 4 4.38 -15.29 11.20
C LEU A 4 3.74 -15.48 9.81
N PRO A 5 2.42 -15.71 9.73
CA PRO A 5 1.76 -15.92 8.45
C PRO A 5 1.94 -14.69 7.56
N PHE A 6 2.41 -14.95 6.33
CA PHE A 6 2.64 -13.94 5.30
C PHE A 6 1.67 -14.18 4.13
N THR A 7 1.08 -13.10 3.62
CA THR A 7 0.19 -13.12 2.46
C THR A 7 0.79 -12.23 1.37
N ALA A 8 0.81 -12.74 0.14
CA ALA A 8 1.17 -11.98 -1.05
C ALA A 8 0.11 -12.14 -2.14
N GLY A 9 -0.02 -11.11 -2.98
CA GLY A 9 -0.89 -11.11 -4.13
C GLY A 9 -0.60 -9.92 -5.04
N THR A 10 -1.24 -9.92 -6.21
CA THR A 10 -1.16 -8.82 -7.16
C THR A 10 -2.56 -8.29 -7.44
N THR A 11 -2.67 -6.97 -7.63
CA THR A 11 -3.90 -6.33 -8.09
C THR A 11 -3.59 -5.38 -9.24
N THR A 12 -4.62 -4.92 -9.93
CA THR A 12 -4.52 -3.92 -10.99
C THR A 12 -5.69 -2.96 -10.86
N PHE A 13 -5.38 -1.68 -10.86
CA PHE A 13 -6.39 -0.63 -10.91
C PHE A 13 -6.38 0.00 -12.31
N PRO A 14 -7.55 0.22 -12.93
CA PRO A 14 -7.65 1.11 -14.07
C PRO A 14 -7.16 2.52 -13.71
N ALA A 15 -6.75 3.31 -14.70
CA ALA A 15 -6.40 4.71 -14.46
C ALA A 15 -7.56 5.44 -13.77
N TRP A 16 -7.24 6.30 -12.80
CA TRP A 16 -8.18 7.06 -11.96
C TRP A 16 -9.00 6.25 -10.96
N PHE A 17 -8.71 4.95 -10.80
CA PHE A 17 -9.30 4.14 -9.74
C PHE A 17 -8.36 4.10 -8.53
N ALA A 18 -8.97 3.89 -7.36
CA ALA A 18 -8.23 3.76 -6.13
C ALA A 18 -8.70 2.63 -5.22
N ALA A 19 -7.76 2.07 -4.46
CA ALA A 19 -8.09 1.34 -3.25
C ALA A 19 -8.71 2.31 -2.25
N LEU A 20 -9.83 1.93 -1.62
CA LEU A 20 -10.42 2.73 -0.56
C LEU A 20 -9.49 2.76 0.65
N MET A 21 -9.50 3.88 1.36
CA MET A 21 -8.84 4.05 2.65
C MET A 21 -9.26 2.96 3.64
N HIS A 22 -8.34 2.06 3.99
CA HIS A 22 -8.58 0.89 4.84
C HIS A 22 -7.43 0.67 5.83
N SER A 23 -7.65 -0.16 6.84
CA SER A 23 -6.68 -0.46 7.91
C SER A 23 -6.21 -1.91 7.87
N TYR A 24 -4.98 -2.16 8.31
CA TYR A 24 -4.44 -3.51 8.46
C TYR A 24 -3.79 -3.70 9.83
N ASN A 25 -3.66 -4.97 10.23
CA ASN A 25 -3.05 -5.40 11.49
C ASN A 25 -1.63 -5.97 11.32
N CYS A 26 -1.09 -5.93 10.10
CA CYS A 26 0.22 -6.44 9.72
C CYS A 26 1.03 -5.37 8.98
N GLY A 27 2.34 -5.55 8.84
CA GLY A 27 3.13 -4.66 8.00
C GLY A 27 2.80 -4.93 6.54
N GLU A 28 2.63 -3.89 5.75
CA GLU A 28 2.30 -4.02 4.33
C GLU A 28 3.49 -3.54 3.48
N GLN A 29 3.85 -4.34 2.47
CA GLN A 29 4.83 -3.96 1.45
C GLN A 29 4.13 -3.96 0.09
N VAL A 30 4.21 -2.84 -0.62
CA VAL A 30 3.62 -2.68 -1.95
C VAL A 30 4.73 -2.40 -2.95
N ALA A 31 4.77 -3.18 -4.03
CA ALA A 31 5.65 -2.96 -5.16
C ALA A 31 4.83 -2.55 -6.38
N VAL A 32 5.21 -1.43 -7.02
CA VAL A 32 4.54 -0.95 -8.23
C VAL A 32 5.15 -1.64 -9.44
N LEU A 33 4.46 -2.64 -10.00
CA LEU A 33 4.99 -3.39 -11.15
C LEU A 33 4.96 -2.59 -12.46
N LYS A 34 4.00 -1.65 -12.60
CA LYS A 34 3.84 -0.80 -13.78
C LYS A 34 2.97 0.42 -13.44
N GLY A 35 3.28 1.57 -14.02
CA GLY A 35 2.52 2.81 -13.86
C GLY A 35 3.08 3.71 -12.77
N ARG A 36 2.25 4.65 -12.31
CA ARG A 36 2.49 5.55 -11.17
C ARG A 36 1.34 5.46 -10.19
N VAL A 37 1.66 5.60 -8.90
CA VAL A 37 0.68 5.53 -7.83
C VAL A 37 0.92 6.68 -6.85
N LEU A 38 -0.17 7.32 -6.42
CA LEU A 38 -0.20 8.18 -5.23
C LEU A 38 -0.69 7.36 -4.04
N ALA A 39 0.15 7.24 -3.02
CA ALA A 39 -0.16 6.57 -1.76
C ALA A 39 -0.34 7.62 -0.65
N GLU A 40 -1.47 7.57 0.06
CA GLU A 40 -1.66 8.32 1.30
C GLU A 40 -1.45 7.39 2.50
N ASP A 41 -0.69 7.80 3.51
CA ASP A 41 -0.62 7.13 4.81
C ASP A 41 -0.52 8.17 5.93
N ALA A 42 -1.35 8.02 6.96
CA ALA A 42 -1.46 8.98 8.07
C ALA A 42 -1.61 10.46 7.63
N GLY A 43 -2.28 10.70 6.50
CA GLY A 43 -2.46 12.04 5.90
C GLY A 43 -1.24 12.58 5.15
N ILE A 44 -0.18 11.79 5.00
CA ILE A 44 1.00 12.11 4.19
C ILE A 44 0.86 11.42 2.85
N GLN A 45 0.94 12.21 1.76
CA GLN A 45 0.93 11.67 0.40
C GLN A 45 2.36 11.46 -0.11
N SER A 46 2.55 10.34 -0.81
CA SER A 46 3.79 9.95 -1.46
C SER A 46 3.51 9.44 -2.86
N GLU A 47 4.42 9.67 -3.80
CA GLU A 47 4.34 9.14 -5.15
C GLU A 47 5.32 7.97 -5.31
N SER A 48 4.91 6.93 -6.03
CA SER A 48 5.75 5.78 -6.37
C SER A 48 5.56 5.43 -7.84
N GLY A 49 6.67 5.26 -8.55
CA GLY A 49 6.74 4.86 -9.95
C GLY A 49 7.00 3.37 -10.12
N SER A 50 7.15 2.94 -11.37
CA SER A 50 7.41 1.54 -11.69
C SER A 50 8.71 1.05 -11.07
N MET A 51 8.67 -0.14 -10.46
CA MET A 51 9.72 -0.79 -9.67
C MET A 51 10.01 -0.16 -8.31
N ASP A 52 9.32 0.91 -7.93
CA ASP A 52 9.40 1.43 -6.57
C ASP A 52 8.64 0.51 -5.60
N THR A 53 9.14 0.47 -4.37
CA THR A 53 8.56 -0.29 -3.27
C THR A 53 8.35 0.62 -2.07
N SER A 54 7.17 0.52 -1.46
CA SER A 54 6.89 1.15 -0.17
C SER A 54 6.68 0.09 0.90
N PHE A 55 6.95 0.48 2.15
CA PHE A 55 6.69 -0.35 3.31
C PHE A 55 5.99 0.49 4.37
N THR A 56 4.84 0.01 4.84
CA THR A 56 4.10 0.62 5.94
C THR A 56 4.16 -0.29 7.16
N PRO A 57 4.76 0.16 8.27
CA PRO A 57 4.85 -0.66 9.48
C PRO A 57 3.48 -0.79 10.17
N VAL A 58 3.34 -1.82 11.01
CA VAL A 58 2.23 -1.85 11.97
C VAL A 58 2.38 -0.69 12.94
N TRP A 59 1.36 0.17 13.02
CA TRP A 59 1.28 1.21 14.04
C TRP A 59 0.06 0.98 14.95
N PRO A 60 0.18 1.04 16.29
CA PRO A 60 -0.96 0.95 17.19
C PRO A 60 -1.69 2.30 17.32
N PRO A 61 -2.99 2.40 17.64
CA PRO A 61 -4.17 1.65 17.17
C PRO A 61 -4.88 2.33 15.97
N ILE A 62 -4.30 3.39 15.41
CA ILE A 62 -4.85 4.09 14.25
C ILE A 62 -4.29 3.41 13.02
N ALA A 63 -5.08 2.49 12.47
CA ALA A 63 -5.14 2.17 11.05
C ALA A 63 -4.22 3.06 10.18
N SER A 64 -3.05 2.56 9.80
CA SER A 64 -2.37 3.08 8.61
C SER A 64 -3.35 2.92 7.47
N ARG A 65 -3.70 4.05 6.87
CA ARG A 65 -4.85 4.14 6.00
C ARG A 65 -4.28 4.40 4.63
N THR A 66 -4.30 3.38 3.78
CA THR A 66 -3.66 3.47 2.46
C THR A 66 -4.72 3.62 1.37
N SER A 67 -4.62 4.73 0.62
CA SER A 67 -5.32 4.94 -0.65
C SER A 67 -4.29 4.94 -1.75
N LEU A 68 -4.52 4.18 -2.81
CA LEU A 68 -3.61 4.04 -3.95
C LEU A 68 -4.34 4.53 -5.18
N THR A 69 -3.95 5.66 -5.76
CA THR A 69 -4.55 6.15 -7.02
C THR A 69 -3.59 5.92 -8.17
N VAL A 70 -4.04 5.21 -9.22
CA VAL A 70 -3.26 5.06 -10.45
C VAL A 70 -3.46 6.27 -11.35
N THR A 71 -2.38 6.94 -11.71
CA THR A 71 -2.35 8.12 -12.59
C THR A 71 -1.80 7.82 -13.99
#